data_AF-A0A1G1GFJ9-F1
#
_entry.id   AF-A0A1G1GFJ9-F1
#
_cell.length_a   1.000
_cell.length_b   1.000
_cell.length_c   1.000
_cell.angle_alpha   90.00
_cell.angle_beta   90.00
_cell.angle_gamma   90.00
#
_symmetry.space_group_name_H-M   'P 1'
#
loop_
_entity.id
_entity.type
_entity.pdbx_description
1 polymer ?
#
loop_
_entity_poly.entity_id
_entity_poly.type
_entity_poly.pdbx_seq_one_letter_code
_entity_poly.pdbx_strand_id
1 'polypeptide(L)'
;MLQLLLFILILLMPVSSDAAYKIYLKNGSVLSEVGSYERKGGEVTIYFREGSISISENDIQKIEGTESIEKELRPKETTEIQQKPTEVAPAPQPPVDDKSARVDALRAELDAVYSEIRALEEQEARLVAEINEKRGRRFNYNVFQLKQLEKETEPLQKELFTVQQKKEELRQKKTSLEDELRALE
;
A
#
# COMPACT_ATOMS: atom_id res chain seq x y z
N MET A 1 -22.15 24.87 34.10
CA MET A 1 -21.68 23.69 34.87
C MET A 1 -22.22 22.38 34.28
N LEU A 2 -23.54 22.20 34.16
CA LEU A 2 -24.13 20.96 33.63
C LEU A 2 -23.74 20.64 32.17
N GLN A 3 -23.64 21.65 31.29
CA GLN A 3 -23.20 21.46 29.90
C GLN A 3 -21.74 20.98 29.78
N LEU A 4 -20.86 21.38 30.70
CA LEU A 4 -19.46 20.94 30.71
C LEU A 4 -19.36 19.46 31.11
N LEU A 5 -20.20 19.04 32.05
CA LEU A 5 -20.30 17.66 32.52
C LEU A 5 -20.83 16.71 31.43
N LEU A 6 -21.75 17.19 30.59
CA LEU A 6 -22.31 16.42 29.47
C LEU A 6 -21.27 16.18 28.36
N PHE A 7 -20.41 17.17 28.08
CA PHE A 7 -19.33 17.02 27.11
C PHE A 7 -18.26 16.02 27.56
N ILE A 8 -17.92 16.01 28.86
CA ILE A 8 -16.97 15.04 29.42
C ILE A 8 -17.54 13.62 29.36
N LEU A 9 -18.86 13.45 29.55
CA LEU A 9 -19.52 12.15 29.47
C LEU A 9 -19.51 11.54 28.06
N ILE A 10 -19.68 12.36 27.01
CA ILE A 10 -19.60 11.90 25.62
C ILE A 10 -18.15 11.50 25.26
N LEU A 11 -17.15 12.18 25.84
CA LEU A 11 -15.74 11.86 25.61
C LEU A 11 -15.30 10.52 26.25
N LEU A 12 -16.04 10.05 27.25
CA LEU A 12 -15.78 8.81 27.97
C LEU A 12 -16.47 7.58 27.36
N MET A 13 -17.22 7.73 26.27
CA MET A 13 -17.80 6.57 25.60
C MET A 13 -16.73 5.81 24.81
N PRO A 14 -16.51 4.50 25.09
CA PRO A 14 -15.62 3.68 24.30
C PRO A 14 -16.22 3.50 22.90
N VAL A 15 -15.62 4.15 21.91
CA VAL A 15 -15.95 3.95 20.50
C VAL A 15 -15.49 2.56 20.10
N SER A 16 -16.33 1.56 20.36
CA SER A 16 -16.08 0.18 19.97
C SER A 16 -16.45 0.07 18.50
N SER A 17 -15.47 0.23 17.61
CA SER A 17 -15.62 -0.07 16.19
C SER A 17 -15.57 -1.60 16.05
N ASP A 18 -16.73 -2.24 16.07
CA ASP A 18 -16.83 -3.68 15.81
C ASP A 18 -16.27 -3.97 14.40
N ALA A 19 -15.34 -4.91 14.29
CA ALA A 19 -14.76 -5.30 13.02
C ALA A 19 -15.79 -6.12 12.22
N ALA A 20 -16.13 -5.69 11.00
CA ALA A 20 -17.15 -6.34 10.18
C ALA A 20 -16.76 -7.77 9.76
N TYR A 21 -15.45 -8.04 9.61
CA TYR A 21 -14.92 -9.34 9.22
C TYR A 21 -13.62 -9.69 9.99
N LYS A 22 -13.41 -11.00 10.16
CA LYS A 22 -12.19 -11.65 10.66
C LYS A 22 -11.70 -12.65 9.63
N ILE A 23 -10.46 -12.50 9.19
CA ILE A 23 -9.86 -13.37 8.17
C ILE A 23 -8.76 -14.20 8.82
N TYR A 24 -8.90 -15.51 8.72
CA TYR A 24 -7.95 -16.49 9.25
C TYR A 24 -7.09 -17.00 8.09
N LEU A 25 -5.78 -16.91 8.25
CA LEU A 25 -4.79 -17.37 7.27
C LEU A 25 -4.28 -18.77 7.64
N LYS A 26 -3.82 -19.53 6.64
CA LYS A 26 -3.31 -20.90 6.84
C LYS A 26 -2.03 -20.97 7.68
N ASN A 27 -1.29 -19.86 7.76
CA ASN A 27 -0.13 -19.73 8.65
C ASN A 27 -0.51 -19.49 10.12
N GLY A 28 -1.81 -19.44 10.45
CA GLY A 28 -2.33 -19.21 11.80
C GLY A 28 -2.50 -17.74 12.18
N SER A 29 -2.16 -16.80 11.29
CA SER A 29 -2.41 -15.37 11.51
C SER A 29 -3.91 -15.05 11.37
N VAL A 30 -4.39 -14.10 12.17
CA VAL A 30 -5.78 -13.64 12.15
C VAL A 30 -5.82 -12.14 11.95
N LEU A 31 -6.45 -11.70 10.87
CA LEU A 31 -6.73 -10.30 10.57
C LEU A 31 -8.09 -9.95 11.18
N SER A 32 -8.04 -9.18 12.27
CA SER A 32 -9.20 -8.61 12.95
C SER A 32 -9.18 -7.10 12.62
N GLU A 33 -10.32 -6.47 12.33
CA GLU A 33 -10.49 -5.10 11.78
C GLU A 33 -10.71 -4.99 10.26
N VAL A 34 -11.15 -6.07 9.63
CA VAL A 34 -11.51 -6.03 8.21
C VAL A 34 -12.90 -5.37 8.05
N GLY A 35 -12.96 -4.30 7.27
CA GLY A 35 -14.19 -3.58 6.94
C GLY A 35 -14.95 -4.23 5.78
N SER A 36 -14.24 -4.66 4.74
CA SER A 36 -14.81 -5.42 3.62
C SER A 36 -13.73 -6.25 2.92
N TYR A 37 -14.14 -7.16 2.04
CA TYR A 37 -13.22 -7.88 1.17
C TYR A 37 -13.80 -8.06 -0.23
N GLU A 38 -12.94 -8.06 -1.25
CA GLU A 38 -13.28 -8.36 -2.63
C GLU A 38 -12.47 -9.57 -3.11
N ARG A 39 -13.12 -10.50 -3.82
CA ARG A 39 -12.46 -11.67 -4.41
C ARG A 39 -12.42 -11.54 -5.93
N LYS A 40 -11.22 -11.48 -6.51
CA LYS A 40 -10.99 -11.41 -7.96
C LYS A 40 -9.81 -12.27 -8.36
N GLY A 41 -10.00 -13.17 -9.32
CA GLY A 41 -8.90 -13.87 -9.99
C GLY A 41 -7.99 -14.71 -9.08
N GLY A 42 -8.49 -15.22 -7.95
CA GLY A 42 -7.68 -16.01 -7.00
C GLY A 42 -6.94 -15.17 -5.96
N GLU A 43 -7.16 -13.86 -5.94
CA GLU A 43 -6.73 -12.95 -4.88
C GLU A 43 -7.94 -12.40 -4.13
N VAL A 44 -7.73 -12.15 -2.83
CA VAL A 44 -8.68 -11.52 -1.93
C VAL A 44 -8.06 -10.20 -1.47
N THR A 45 -8.67 -9.09 -1.92
CA THR A 45 -8.34 -7.75 -1.43
C THR A 45 -9.15 -7.46 -0.19
N ILE A 46 -8.47 -7.19 0.90
CA ILE A 46 -9.02 -6.96 2.23
C ILE A 46 -8.91 -5.46 2.51
N TYR A 47 -10.01 -4.81 2.83
CA TYR A 47 -10.07 -3.39 3.11
C TYR A 47 -10.18 -3.14 4.61
N PHE A 48 -9.24 -2.38 5.14
CA PHE A 48 -9.22 -1.86 6.50
C PHE A 48 -9.53 -0.35 6.49
N ARG A 49 -9.69 0.24 7.67
CA ARG A 49 -9.87 1.69 7.81
C ARG A 49 -8.68 2.50 7.31
N GLU A 50 -7.47 1.94 7.41
CA GLU A 50 -6.20 2.63 7.12
C GLU A 50 -5.57 2.19 5.78
N GLY A 51 -6.22 1.31 5.02
CA GLY A 51 -5.67 0.84 3.76
C GLY A 51 -6.28 -0.48 3.29
N SER A 52 -5.62 -1.13 2.33
CA SER A 52 -6.03 -2.45 1.85
C SER A 52 -4.82 -3.36 1.62
N ILE A 53 -5.02 -4.66 1.76
CA ILE A 53 -4.00 -5.68 1.46
C ILE A 53 -4.60 -6.73 0.54
N SER A 54 -3.86 -7.13 -0.49
CA SER A 54 -4.22 -8.26 -1.34
C SER A 54 -3.48 -9.50 -0.87
N ILE A 55 -4.21 -10.59 -0.66
CA ILE A 55 -3.68 -11.88 -0.23
C ILE A 55 -4.19 -12.95 -1.19
N SER A 56 -3.38 -13.96 -1.49
CA SER A 56 -3.86 -15.10 -2.27
C SER A 56 -5.01 -15.79 -1.55
N GLU A 57 -6.05 -16.16 -2.29
CA GLU A 57 -7.16 -16.98 -1.75
C GLU A 57 -6.65 -18.32 -1.20
N ASN A 58 -5.55 -18.83 -1.76
CA ASN A 58 -4.91 -20.05 -1.31
C ASN A 58 -4.31 -19.94 0.09
N ASP A 59 -4.00 -18.74 0.56
CA ASP A 59 -3.43 -18.50 1.89
C ASP A 59 -4.49 -18.24 2.95
N ILE A 60 -5.76 -18.10 2.54
CA ILE A 60 -6.89 -17.89 3.43
C ILE A 60 -7.47 -19.24 3.85
N GLN A 61 -7.61 -19.42 5.16
CA GLN A 61 -8.24 -20.59 5.75
C GLN A 61 -9.76 -20.42 5.88
N LYS A 62 -10.21 -19.27 6.41
CA LYS A 62 -11.63 -18.93 6.55
C LYS A 62 -11.84 -17.44 6.74
N ILE A 63 -13.01 -16.93 6.37
CA ILE A 63 -13.45 -15.55 6.62
C ILE A 63 -14.74 -15.65 7.45
N GLU A 64 -14.77 -14.99 8.60
CA GLU A 64 -15.94 -14.89 9.48
C GLU A 64 -16.40 -13.43 9.52
N GLY A 65 -17.69 -13.15 9.33
CA GLY A 65 -18.22 -11.78 9.43
C GLY A 65 -19.72 -11.73 9.18
N THR A 66 -20.34 -10.61 9.50
CA THR A 66 -21.76 -10.35 9.21
C THR A 66 -21.88 -9.88 7.76
N GLU A 67 -22.43 -10.73 6.91
CA GLU A 67 -22.56 -10.55 5.45
C GLU A 67 -23.20 -9.22 5.04
N SER A 68 -22.56 -8.51 4.11
CA SER A 68 -23.25 -7.62 3.17
C SER A 68 -22.96 -8.10 1.75
N ILE A 69 -23.78 -9.04 1.29
CA ILE A 69 -23.89 -9.45 -0.11
C ILE A 69 -24.52 -8.27 -0.86
N GLU A 70 -23.80 -7.67 -1.80
CA GLU A 70 -24.44 -7.06 -2.96
C GLU A 70 -23.56 -7.26 -4.20
N LYS A 71 -23.86 -8.35 -4.91
CA LYS A 71 -23.25 -8.78 -6.15
C LYS A 71 -24.39 -8.94 -7.17
N GLU A 72 -24.84 -7.86 -7.79
CA GLU A 72 -25.83 -7.83 -8.90
C GLU A 72 -26.06 -6.34 -9.25
N LEU A 73 -25.78 -5.76 -10.42
CA LEU A 73 -26.28 -6.07 -11.76
C LEU A 73 -25.46 -5.32 -12.84
N ARG A 74 -24.91 -6.06 -13.81
CA ARG A 74 -25.05 -5.75 -15.25
C ARG A 74 -26.01 -6.82 -15.80
N PRO A 75 -26.69 -6.68 -16.96
CA PRO A 75 -26.65 -5.60 -17.97
C PRO A 75 -28.08 -5.16 -18.45
N LYS A 76 -28.18 -4.09 -19.25
CA LYS A 76 -29.24 -4.02 -20.26
C LYS A 76 -28.82 -3.22 -21.49
N GLU A 77 -28.75 -3.94 -22.60
CA GLU A 77 -28.73 -3.43 -23.97
C GLU A 77 -29.95 -2.55 -24.25
N THR A 78 -29.78 -1.53 -25.09
CA THR A 78 -30.83 -1.01 -25.99
C THR A 78 -30.15 -0.37 -27.20
N THR A 79 -30.14 -1.13 -28.29
CA THR A 79 -30.11 -0.73 -29.71
C THR A 79 -31.08 0.43 -29.97
N GLU A 80 -30.75 1.49 -30.73
CA GLU A 80 -31.06 1.72 -32.17
C GLU A 80 -30.71 3.23 -32.41
N ILE A 81 -30.21 3.78 -33.52
CA ILE A 81 -30.65 3.75 -34.92
C ILE A 81 -29.48 4.20 -35.84
N GLN A 82 -29.07 3.33 -36.77
CA GLN A 82 -28.93 3.52 -38.22
C GLN A 82 -28.46 4.89 -38.80
N GLN A 83 -27.29 4.89 -39.47
CA GLN A 83 -27.08 5.51 -40.80
C GLN A 83 -25.74 5.09 -41.43
N LYS A 84 -25.81 4.45 -42.61
CA LYS A 84 -24.76 4.26 -43.65
C LYS A 84 -25.54 4.33 -45.00
N PRO A 85 -24.97 4.58 -46.19
CA PRO A 85 -23.54 4.70 -46.53
C PRO A 85 -23.14 5.72 -47.63
N THR A 86 -21.85 6.12 -47.65
CA THR A 86 -21.10 6.35 -48.91
C THR A 86 -19.61 5.99 -48.71
N GLU A 87 -19.16 4.98 -49.48
CA GLU A 87 -17.87 4.80 -50.22
C GLU A 87 -16.76 5.87 -50.10
N VAL A 88 -15.43 5.65 -50.11
CA VAL A 88 -14.50 4.54 -50.50
C VAL A 88 -13.19 4.68 -49.65
N ALA A 89 -12.49 3.57 -49.39
CA ALA A 89 -11.23 3.44 -48.65
C ALA A 89 -9.99 4.08 -49.35
N PRO A 90 -8.82 4.28 -48.68
CA PRO A 90 -8.00 3.19 -48.11
C PRO A 90 -7.54 3.42 -46.65
N ALA A 91 -7.54 2.36 -45.85
CA ALA A 91 -6.77 2.25 -44.60
C ALA A 91 -5.42 1.55 -44.90
N PRO A 92 -4.40 1.51 -44.00
CA PRO A 92 -4.35 2.03 -42.63
C PRO A 92 -3.03 2.79 -42.30
N GLN A 93 -3.09 3.84 -41.50
CA GLN A 93 -1.98 4.17 -40.60
C GLN A 93 -2.58 4.49 -39.22
N PRO A 94 -2.49 3.57 -38.26
CA PRO A 94 -2.87 3.91 -36.89
C PRO A 94 -1.73 4.74 -36.26
N PRO A 95 -2.02 5.82 -35.51
CA PRO A 95 -1.04 6.44 -34.65
C PRO A 95 -0.84 5.52 -33.44
N VAL A 96 0.09 4.56 -33.51
CA VAL A 96 0.35 3.60 -32.41
C VAL A 96 1.62 3.94 -31.62
N ASP A 97 2.49 4.82 -32.10
CA ASP A 97 3.85 4.86 -31.56
C ASP A 97 4.00 5.62 -30.23
N ASP A 98 3.27 6.72 -30.00
CA ASP A 98 3.50 7.54 -28.79
C ASP A 98 2.95 6.91 -27.50
N LYS A 99 1.77 6.27 -27.56
CA LYS A 99 1.13 5.70 -26.37
C LYS A 99 1.83 4.43 -25.90
N SER A 100 2.24 3.57 -26.83
CA SER A 100 2.99 2.35 -26.52
C SER A 100 4.36 2.69 -25.94
N ALA A 101 5.10 3.60 -26.58
CA ALA A 101 6.41 4.03 -26.09
C ALA A 101 6.32 4.67 -24.70
N ARG A 102 5.26 5.44 -24.41
CA ARG A 102 5.03 6.02 -23.09
C ARG A 102 4.73 4.96 -22.03
N VAL A 103 3.92 3.95 -22.34
CA VAL A 103 3.63 2.84 -21.41
C VAL A 103 4.90 2.04 -21.11
N ASP A 104 5.71 1.73 -22.12
CA ASP A 104 6.96 1.01 -21.94
C ASP A 104 7.97 1.82 -21.11
N ALA A 105 8.07 3.14 -21.33
CA ALA A 105 8.91 4.02 -20.53
C ALA A 105 8.46 4.09 -19.06
N LEU A 106 7.16 4.22 -18.80
CA LEU A 106 6.61 4.24 -17.44
C LEU A 106 6.81 2.90 -16.72
N ARG A 107 6.70 1.78 -17.42
CA ARG A 107 7.00 0.44 -16.86
C ARG A 107 8.48 0.32 -16.49
N ALA A 108 9.38 0.75 -17.37
CA ALA A 108 10.81 0.74 -17.08
C ALA A 108 11.16 1.65 -15.88
N GLU A 109 10.51 2.81 -15.77
CA GLU A 109 10.68 3.69 -14.62
C GLU A 109 10.13 3.08 -13.33
N LEU A 110 8.98 2.41 -13.39
CA LEU A 110 8.39 1.70 -12.26
C LEU A 110 9.30 0.57 -11.77
N ASP A 111 9.86 -0.22 -12.67
CA ASP A 111 10.83 -1.27 -12.35
C ASP A 111 12.11 -0.70 -11.71
N ALA A 112 12.60 0.43 -12.22
CA ALA A 112 13.72 1.13 -11.62
C ALA A 112 13.41 1.59 -10.19
N VAL A 113 12.23 2.19 -9.96
CA VAL A 113 11.77 2.59 -8.61
C VAL A 113 11.66 1.39 -7.68
N TYR A 114 11.13 0.25 -8.14
CA TYR A 114 11.10 -0.98 -7.33
C TYR A 114 12.50 -1.46 -6.94
N SER A 115 13.44 -1.44 -7.88
CA SER A 115 14.82 -1.84 -7.60
C SER A 115 15.50 -0.92 -6.58
N GLU A 116 15.24 0.39 -6.67
CA GLU A 116 15.79 1.38 -5.75
C GLU A 116 15.19 1.27 -4.35
N ILE A 117 13.88 1.02 -4.23
CA ILE A 117 13.22 0.75 -2.94
C ILE A 117 13.85 -0.48 -2.27
N ARG A 118 14.07 -1.58 -3.00
CA ARG A 118 14.71 -2.78 -2.44
C ARG A 118 16.13 -2.49 -1.96
N ALA A 119 16.91 -1.73 -2.73
CA ALA A 119 18.26 -1.35 -2.32
C ALA A 119 18.26 -0.51 -1.03
N LEU A 120 17.31 0.42 -0.90
CA LEU A 120 17.14 1.22 0.32
C LEU A 120 16.67 0.39 1.52
N GLU A 121 15.81 -0.63 1.31
CA GLU A 121 15.40 -1.57 2.36
C GLU A 121 16.58 -2.39 2.90
N GLU A 122 17.46 -2.85 2.01
CA GLU A 122 18.70 -3.51 2.43
C GLU A 122 19.63 -2.56 3.20
N GLN A 123 19.77 -1.31 2.74
CA GLN A 123 20.57 -0.30 3.44
C GLN A 123 20.00 0.03 4.82
N GLU A 124 18.68 0.20 4.93
CA GLU A 124 17.97 0.40 6.19
C GLU A 124 18.23 -0.75 7.17
N ALA A 125 18.07 -2.00 6.70
CA ALA A 125 18.33 -3.18 7.53
C ALA A 125 19.77 -3.23 8.05
N ARG A 126 20.74 -2.88 7.20
CA ARG A 126 22.17 -2.80 7.58
C ARG A 126 22.42 -1.72 8.64
N LEU A 127 21.90 -0.51 8.44
CA LEU A 127 22.05 0.60 9.39
C LEU A 127 21.40 0.28 10.75
N VAL A 128 20.21 -0.32 10.75
CA VAL A 128 19.53 -0.75 11.97
C VAL A 128 20.35 -1.81 12.70
N ALA A 129 20.89 -2.80 11.98
CA ALA A 129 21.75 -3.81 12.57
C ALA A 129 23.01 -3.21 13.21
N GLU A 130 23.69 -2.29 12.51
CA GLU A 130 24.90 -1.63 13.02
C GLU A 130 24.61 -0.77 14.25
N ILE A 131 23.52 0.02 14.23
CA ILE A 131 23.08 0.82 15.37
C ILE A 131 22.79 -0.10 16.57
N ASN A 132 22.10 -1.21 16.35
CA ASN A 132 21.77 -2.16 17.41
C ASN A 132 23.00 -2.86 17.96
N GLU A 133 23.97 -3.23 17.12
CA GLU A 133 25.22 -3.83 17.57
C GLU A 133 26.02 -2.86 18.45
N LYS A 134 26.15 -1.60 18.01
CA LYS A 134 26.82 -0.54 18.78
C LYS A 134 26.09 -0.27 20.10
N ARG A 135 24.76 -0.20 20.09
CA ARG A 135 23.93 0.08 21.28
C ARG A 135 23.79 -1.10 22.23
N GLY A 136 23.85 -2.34 21.75
CA GLY A 136 23.72 -3.55 22.57
C GLY A 136 24.81 -3.68 23.62
N ARG A 137 25.95 -2.99 23.44
CA ARG A 137 27.08 -2.97 24.38
C ARG A 137 26.96 -1.90 25.47
N ARG A 138 25.87 -1.12 25.52
CA ARG A 138 25.69 0.05 26.42
C ARG A 138 25.69 -0.27 27.91
N PHE A 139 25.29 -1.47 28.33
CA PHE A 139 25.06 -1.79 29.74
C PHE A 139 26.33 -1.74 30.61
N ASN A 140 27.53 -1.77 30.00
CA ASN A 140 28.81 -1.78 30.71
C ASN A 140 29.65 -0.51 30.49
N TYR A 141 29.07 0.56 29.94
CA TYR A 141 29.81 1.76 29.55
C TYR A 141 29.81 2.85 30.63
N ASN A 142 30.96 3.49 30.82
CA ASN A 142 31.07 4.71 31.60
C ASN A 142 30.60 5.94 30.80
N VAL A 143 30.47 7.10 31.45
CA VAL A 143 29.95 8.33 30.83
C VAL A 143 30.75 8.76 29.58
N PHE A 144 32.07 8.59 29.59
CA PHE A 144 32.90 8.94 28.43
C PHE A 144 32.68 7.99 27.25
N GLN A 145 32.57 6.68 27.53
CA GLN A 145 32.26 5.66 26.53
C GLN A 145 30.84 5.85 25.96
N LEU A 146 29.87 6.26 26.79
CA LEU A 146 28.51 6.58 26.33
C LEU A 146 28.50 7.78 25.38
N LYS A 147 29.25 8.85 25.68
CA LYS A 147 29.37 10.01 24.77
C LYS A 147 30.07 9.65 23.46
N GLN A 148 31.09 8.80 23.52
CA GLN A 148 31.76 8.32 22.31
C GLN A 148 30.82 7.47 21.46
N LEU A 149 30.06 6.57 22.09
CA LEU A 149 29.04 5.78 21.40
C LEU A 149 27.97 6.65 20.76
N GLU A 150 27.52 7.69 21.46
CA GLU A 150 26.55 8.65 20.91
C GLU A 150 27.10 9.31 19.64
N LYS A 151 28.33 9.81 19.66
CA LYS A 151 28.99 10.38 18.48
C LYS A 151 29.11 9.40 17.31
N GLU A 152 29.30 8.11 17.58
CA GLU A 152 29.38 7.08 16.54
C GLU A 152 28.00 6.69 16.00
N THR A 153 26.97 6.67 16.85
CA THR A 153 25.61 6.28 16.45
C THR A 153 24.80 7.41 15.85
N GLU A 154 25.08 8.67 16.20
CA GLU A 154 24.39 9.85 15.66
C GLU A 154 24.45 9.95 14.12
N PRO A 155 25.61 9.81 13.44
CA PRO A 155 25.65 9.85 11.97
C PRO A 155 24.86 8.69 11.35
N LEU A 156 24.92 7.48 11.93
CA LEU A 156 24.15 6.33 11.46
C LEU A 156 22.63 6.57 11.60
N GLN A 157 22.20 7.22 12.69
CA GLN A 157 20.80 7.60 12.87
C GLN A 157 20.34 8.64 11.86
N LYS A 158 21.20 9.62 11.53
CA LYS A 158 20.91 10.62 10.49
C LYS A 158 20.80 9.97 9.12
N GLU A 159 21.73 9.07 8.78
CA GLU A 159 21.68 8.32 7.53
C GLU A 159 20.43 7.45 7.44
N LEU A 160 20.07 6.74 8.51
CA LEU A 160 18.85 5.94 8.59
C LEU A 160 17.60 6.80 8.30
N PHE A 161 17.52 7.98 8.91
CA PHE A 161 16.43 8.92 8.66
C PHE A 161 16.38 9.35 7.19
N THR A 162 17.53 9.68 6.58
CA THR A 162 17.60 10.05 5.15
C THR A 162 17.17 8.90 4.24
N VAL A 163 17.60 7.66 4.52
CA VAL A 163 17.19 6.47 3.77
C VAL A 163 15.69 6.26 3.87
N GLN A 164 15.11 6.39 5.07
CA GLN A 164 13.67 6.25 5.29
C GLN A 164 12.86 7.32 4.56
N GLN A 165 13.31 8.58 4.60
CA GLN A 165 12.68 9.68 3.87
C GLN A 165 12.69 9.41 2.36
N LYS A 166 13.85 9.05 1.81
CA LYS A 166 13.99 8.73 0.38
C LYS A 166 13.10 7.55 -0.03
N LYS A 167 12.97 6.53 0.83
CA LYS A 167 12.08 5.39 0.57
C LYS A 167 10.62 5.83 0.47
N GLU A 168 10.19 6.76 1.32
CA GLU A 168 8.83 7.30 1.27
C GLU A 168 8.59 8.12 0.01
N GLU A 169 9.55 8.96 -0.39
CA GLU A 169 9.50 9.70 -1.65
C GLU A 169 9.37 8.75 -2.86
N LEU A 170 10.13 7.65 -2.87
CA LEU A 170 10.03 6.63 -3.93
C LEU A 170 8.70 5.87 -3.89
N ARG A 171 8.11 5.63 -2.71
CA ARG A 171 6.77 5.04 -2.60
C ARG A 171 5.70 5.94 -3.19
N GLN A 172 5.77 7.24 -2.92
CA GLN A 172 4.87 8.22 -3.52
C GLN A 172 5.04 8.28 -5.05
N LYS A 173 6.30 8.29 -5.52
CA LYS A 173 6.61 8.24 -6.96
C LYS A 173 6.06 6.97 -7.61
N LYS A 174 6.22 5.81 -6.95
CA LYS A 174 5.68 4.53 -7.41
C LYS A 174 4.17 4.62 -7.61
N THR A 175 3.43 5.12 -6.62
CA THR A 175 1.97 5.29 -6.69
C THR A 175 1.58 6.20 -7.87
N SER A 176 2.29 7.32 -8.05
CA SER A 176 2.06 8.23 -9.18
C SER A 176 2.25 7.55 -10.53
N LEU A 177 3.33 6.76 -10.68
CA LEU A 177 3.61 6.01 -11.92
C LEU A 177 2.56 4.91 -12.17
N GLU A 178 2.10 4.21 -11.13
CA GLU A 178 1.04 3.21 -11.24
C GLU A 178 -0.30 3.84 -11.66
N ASP A 179 -0.64 5.01 -11.12
CA ASP A 179 -1.84 5.75 -11.51
C ASP A 179 -1.75 6.27 -12.95
N GLU A 180 -0.58 6.76 -13.39
CA GLU A 180 -0.35 7.15 -14.78
C GLU A 180 -0.47 5.96 -15.75
N LEU A 181 0.06 4.80 -15.39
CA LEU A 181 -0.09 3.57 -16.18
C LEU A 181 -1.56 3.16 -16.29
N ARG A 182 -2.31 3.17 -15.19
CA ARG A 182 -3.75 2.86 -15.19
C ARG A 182 -4.58 3.83 -16.03
N ALA A 183 -4.18 5.10 -16.12
CA ALA A 183 -4.86 6.08 -16.96
C ALA A 183 -4.57 5.88 -18.46
N LEU A 184 -3.47 5.19 -18.80
CA LEU A 184 -3.06 4.90 -20.16
C LEU A 184 -3.54 3.51 -20.64
N GLU A 185 -3.84 2.57 -19.76
CA GLU A 185 -4.44 1.28 -20.12
C GLU A 185 -5.95 1.40 -20.42
#